data_AF-A0A8K0P706-F1
#
_entry.id   AF-A0A8K0P706-F1
#
_cell.length_a   1.000
_cell.length_b   1.000
_cell.length_c   1.000
_cell.angle_alpha   90.00
_cell.angle_beta   90.00
_cell.angle_gamma   90.00
#
_symmetry.space_group_name_H-M   'P 1'
#
loop_
_entity.id
_entity.type
_entity.pdbx_description
1 polymer ?
#
loop_
_entity_poly.entity_id
_entity_poly.type
_entity_poly.pdbx_seq_one_letter_code
_entity_poly.pdbx_strand_id
1 'polypeptide(L)'
;MVENLTNENLSTHGTLYIPSKEELCGPLYGSQNQSSFDRLKIDDSFLQECPTIWSSNASSQEARKKVSTLRAVNDTAERAVKLIQDFHGLITV
;
A
#
# COMPACT_ATOMS: atom_id res chain seq x y z
N MET A 1 -29.45 1.48 -31.49
CA MET A 1 -28.79 0.31 -32.11
C MET A 1 -27.31 0.65 -32.09
N VAL A 2 -26.54 0.07 -31.17
CA VAL A 2 -25.12 0.37 -31.00
C VAL A 2 -24.35 -0.69 -31.77
N GLU A 3 -23.52 -0.24 -32.71
CA GLU A 3 -22.67 -1.12 -33.53
C GLU A 3 -21.56 -1.71 -32.66
N ASN A 4 -21.39 -3.03 -32.76
CA ASN A 4 -20.32 -3.77 -32.13
C ASN A 4 -19.00 -3.44 -32.84
N LEU A 5 -18.01 -2.94 -32.10
CA LEU A 5 -16.62 -2.90 -32.57
C LEU A 5 -16.07 -4.33 -32.54
N THR A 6 -15.73 -4.82 -33.72
CA THR A 6 -15.18 -6.14 -34.00
C THR A 6 -13.88 -6.39 -33.24
N ASN A 7 -13.89 -7.47 -32.47
CA ASN A 7 -12.77 -7.98 -31.70
C ASN A 7 -11.84 -8.78 -32.63
N GLU A 8 -10.81 -8.13 -33.17
CA GLU A 8 -9.74 -8.77 -33.91
C GLU A 8 -8.47 -8.81 -33.03
N ASN A 9 -8.38 -9.90 -32.27
CA ASN A 9 -7.18 -10.66 -31.88
C ASN A 9 -5.89 -9.93 -31.43
N LEU A 10 -5.56 -10.06 -30.13
CA LEU A 10 -4.19 -10.37 -29.72
C LEU A 10 -4.19 -11.26 -28.46
N SER A 11 -4.03 -12.55 -28.72
CA SER A 11 -3.59 -13.55 -27.76
C SER A 11 -2.27 -13.14 -27.09
N THR A 12 -2.25 -13.09 -25.76
CA THR A 12 -1.30 -13.84 -24.91
C THR A 12 -1.75 -13.76 -23.45
N HIS A 13 -1.51 -14.84 -22.72
CA HIS A 13 -2.02 -15.16 -21.38
C HIS A 13 -2.10 -13.99 -20.38
N GLY A 14 -3.30 -13.77 -19.87
CA GLY A 14 -3.56 -12.93 -18.71
C GLY A 14 -3.03 -13.58 -17.43
N THR A 15 -1.81 -13.20 -17.06
CA THR A 15 -1.35 -13.25 -15.67
C THR A 15 -0.90 -11.86 -15.31
N LEU A 16 -1.45 -11.30 -14.24
CA LEU A 16 -0.93 -10.07 -13.64
C LEU A 16 0.55 -10.33 -13.34
N TYR A 17 1.45 -9.63 -14.05
CA TYR A 17 2.87 -9.71 -13.75
C TYR A 17 3.10 -9.11 -12.37
N ILE A 18 3.43 -9.98 -11.41
CA ILE A 18 3.90 -9.57 -10.08
C ILE A 18 5.42 -9.73 -10.12
N PRO A 19 6.19 -8.63 -10.13
CA PRO A 19 7.64 -8.69 -10.10
C PRO A 19 8.11 -9.44 -8.85
N SER A 20 9.08 -10.34 -9.02
CA SER A 20 9.79 -10.97 -7.90
C SER A 20 10.60 -9.92 -7.11
N LYS A 21 11.01 -10.26 -5.88
CA LYS A 21 11.79 -9.33 -5.02
C LYS A 21 13.13 -8.97 -5.64
N GLU A 22 13.65 -9.88 -6.45
CA GLU A 22 14.90 -9.78 -7.19
C GLU A 22 14.75 -8.85 -8.41
N GLU A 23 13.58 -8.81 -9.03
CA GLU A 23 13.25 -7.92 -10.15
C GLU A 23 12.88 -6.49 -9.73
N LEU A 24 12.64 -6.27 -8.42
CA LEU A 24 12.39 -4.96 -7.83
C LEU A 24 13.68 -4.18 -7.51
N CYS A 25 14.85 -4.71 -7.89
CA CYS A 25 16.13 -3.99 -7.81
C CYS A 25 16.14 -2.81 -8.80
N GLY A 26 15.62 -1.68 -8.35
CA GLY A 26 15.61 -0.40 -9.06
C GLY A 26 15.02 0.69 -8.16
N PRO A 27 15.08 1.97 -8.56
CA PRO A 27 14.52 3.05 -7.77
C PRO A 27 13.02 2.83 -7.58
N LEU A 28 12.59 2.46 -6.36
CA LEU A 28 11.17 2.41 -6.00
C LEU A 28 10.57 3.82 -5.82
N TYR A 29 11.34 4.83 -6.19
CA TYR A 29 11.08 6.23 -6.03
C TYR A 29 10.16 6.76 -7.14
N GLY A 30 8.85 6.69 -6.90
CA GLY A 30 7.88 7.57 -7.56
C GLY A 30 7.78 8.90 -6.83
N SER A 31 7.67 10.02 -7.56
CA SER A 31 7.57 11.40 -7.02
C SER A 31 6.45 11.62 -6.01
N GLN A 32 5.48 10.69 -5.90
CA GLN A 32 4.38 10.77 -4.95
C GLN A 32 4.79 10.40 -3.51
N ASN A 33 5.83 9.58 -3.32
CA ASN A 33 6.18 9.03 -2.01
C ASN A 33 7.06 9.97 -1.17
N GLN A 34 7.84 10.86 -1.78
CA GLN A 34 8.79 11.77 -1.09
C GLN A 34 8.11 12.57 0.02
N SER A 35 6.93 13.14 -0.27
CA SER A 35 6.18 13.95 0.69
C SER A 35 5.82 13.21 1.99
N SER A 36 5.72 11.88 1.96
CA SER A 36 5.35 11.08 3.13
C SER A 36 6.55 10.72 3.99
N PHE A 37 7.70 10.44 3.38
CA PHE A 37 8.95 10.14 4.11
C PHE A 37 9.44 11.36 4.88
N ASP A 38 9.39 12.54 4.26
CA ASP A 38 9.74 13.82 4.92
C ASP A 38 8.85 14.11 6.13
N ARG A 39 7.53 13.93 5.96
CA ARG A 39 6.54 14.14 7.04
C ARG A 39 6.73 13.20 8.21
N LEU A 40 7.13 11.96 7.94
CA LEU A 40 7.36 10.92 8.95
C LEU A 40 8.80 10.92 9.48
N LYS A 41 9.68 11.79 8.95
CA LYS A 41 11.12 11.82 9.24
C LYS A 41 11.74 10.43 9.09
N ILE A 42 11.42 9.77 7.99
CA ILE A 42 11.96 8.45 7.64
C ILE A 42 13.06 8.68 6.62
N ASP A 43 14.25 8.14 6.91
CA ASP A 43 15.35 8.12 5.95
C ASP A 43 15.00 7.21 4.78
N ASP A 44 15.29 7.67 3.58
CA ASP A 44 14.86 7.06 2.32
C ASP A 44 16.01 6.47 1.50
N SER A 45 17.24 6.55 2.03
CA SER A 45 18.45 6.08 1.36
C SER A 45 18.35 4.62 0.93
N PHE A 46 17.67 3.79 1.72
CA PHE A 46 17.46 2.37 1.46
C PHE A 46 16.55 2.08 0.26
N LEU A 47 15.78 3.06 -0.24
CA LEU A 47 14.91 2.89 -1.41
C LEU A 47 15.67 2.81 -2.73
N GLN A 48 16.96 3.20 -2.73
CA GLN A 48 17.88 3.03 -3.86
C GLN A 48 18.52 1.64 -3.87
N GLU A 49 18.36 0.88 -2.79
CA GLU A 49 18.90 -0.46 -2.63
C GLU A 49 17.86 -1.53 -2.98
N CYS A 50 18.34 -2.73 -3.34
CA CYS A 50 17.49 -3.87 -3.60
C CYS A 50 16.62 -4.24 -2.38
N PRO A 51 15.31 -4.49 -2.55
CA PRO A 51 14.42 -4.90 -1.47
C PRO A 51 14.84 -6.18 -0.73
N THR A 52 15.66 -7.02 -1.37
CA THR A 52 16.24 -8.23 -0.78
C THR A 52 17.12 -7.92 0.43
N ILE A 53 17.81 -6.77 0.45
CA ILE A 53 18.73 -6.37 1.54
C ILE A 53 18.11 -5.45 2.59
N TRP A 54 16.86 -5.03 2.41
CA TRP A 54 16.15 -4.18 3.36
C TRP A 54 16.00 -4.81 4.75
N SER A 55 15.91 -6.14 4.80
CA SER A 55 15.86 -6.87 6.07
C SER A 55 17.10 -6.68 6.93
N SER A 56 18.27 -6.45 6.30
CA SER A 56 19.55 -6.17 6.97
C SER A 56 19.86 -4.68 7.12
N ASN A 57 19.19 -3.82 6.35
CA ASN A 57 19.44 -2.37 6.38
C ASN A 57 18.79 -1.72 7.62
N ALA A 58 19.58 -1.00 8.41
CA ALA A 58 19.13 -0.35 9.64
C ALA A 58 18.08 0.74 9.37
N SER A 59 18.24 1.53 8.31
CA SER A 59 17.31 2.58 7.91
C SER A 59 15.94 1.99 7.54
N SER A 60 15.93 0.89 6.77
CA SER A 60 14.70 0.18 6.42
C SER A 60 14.00 -0.41 7.64
N GLN A 61 14.75 -0.99 8.59
CA GLN A 61 14.18 -1.50 9.83
C GLN A 61 13.57 -0.39 10.70
N GLU A 62 14.23 0.77 10.78
CA GLU A 62 13.71 1.93 11.51
C GLU A 62 12.45 2.49 10.84
N ALA A 63 12.47 2.64 9.51
CA ALA A 63 11.31 3.01 8.70
C ALA A 63 10.12 2.08 8.99
N ARG A 64 10.35 0.76 8.96
CA ARG A 64 9.33 -0.25 9.25
C ARG A 64 8.78 -0.12 10.67
N LYS A 65 9.63 0.13 11.67
CA LYS A 65 9.18 0.36 13.06
C LYS A 65 8.30 1.61 13.14
N LYS A 66 8.75 2.73 12.57
CA LYS A 66 7.98 4.00 12.54
C LYS A 66 6.61 3.80 11.89
N VAL A 67 6.57 3.19 10.70
CA VAL A 67 5.31 2.89 10.00
C VAL A 67 4.42 1.93 10.81
N SER A 68 4.99 0.92 11.45
CA SER A 68 4.23 -0.03 12.28
C SER A 68 3.64 0.62 13.54
N THR A 69 4.25 1.69 14.05
CA THR A 69 3.71 2.47 15.18
C THR A 69 2.62 3.46 14.77
N LEU A 70 2.45 3.72 13.47
CA LEU A 70 1.32 4.50 13.00
C LEU A 70 0.06 3.69 13.29
N ARG A 71 -0.77 4.20 14.20
CA ARG A 71 -2.14 3.71 14.40
C ARG A 71 -2.83 3.86 13.05
N ALA A 72 -3.01 2.75 12.33
CA ALA A 72 -3.75 2.74 11.09
C ALA A 72 -5.09 3.45 11.33
N VAL A 73 -5.61 4.11 10.29
CA VAL A 73 -6.81 4.97 10.24
C VAL A 73 -8.11 4.21 10.55
N ASN A 74 -8.01 3.14 11.32
CA ASN A 74 -9.11 2.40 11.89
C ASN A 74 -9.91 3.23 12.88
N ASP A 75 -9.46 4.42 13.30
CA ASP A 75 -10.27 5.30 14.18
C ASP A 75 -11.64 5.62 13.55
N THR A 76 -11.70 5.83 12.22
CA THR A 76 -12.98 6.07 11.52
C THR A 76 -13.85 4.81 11.45
N ALA A 77 -13.26 3.65 11.17
CA ALA A 77 -13.99 2.39 11.11
C ALA A 77 -14.44 1.91 12.50
N GLU A 78 -13.57 2.05 13.51
CA GLU A 78 -13.81 1.76 14.92
C GLU A 78 -14.91 2.68 15.47
N ARG A 79 -14.90 3.97 15.11
CA ARG A 79 -15.98 4.91 15.45
C ARG A 79 -17.29 4.59 14.73
N ALA A 80 -17.25 4.17 13.47
CA ALA A 80 -18.44 3.75 12.73
C ALA A 80 -19.08 2.49 13.33
N VAL A 81 -18.25 1.50 13.68
CA VAL A 81 -18.70 0.28 14.38
C VAL A 81 -19.32 0.60 15.73
N LYS A 82 -18.69 1.49 16.52
CA LYS A 82 -19.22 1.95 17.80
C LYS A 82 -20.58 2.62 17.64
N LEU A 83 -20.74 3.46 16.62
CA LEU A 83 -22.00 4.15 16.32
C LEU A 83 -23.12 3.16 15.99
N ILE A 84 -22.83 2.14 15.16
CA ILE A 84 -23.80 1.09 14.82
C ILE A 84 -24.23 0.30 16.06
N GLN A 85 -23.27 -0.07 16.93
CA GLN A 85 -23.57 -0.79 18.18
C GLN A 85 -24.45 0.04 19.12
N ASP A 86 -24.12 1.31 19.32
CA ASP A 86 -24.85 2.21 20.21
C ASP A 86 -26.29 2.45 19.69
N PHE A 87 -26.47 2.59 18.37
CA PHE A 87 -27.80 2.70 17.76
C PHE A 87 -28.61 1.40 17.84
N HIS A 88 -27.98 0.25 17.60
CA HIS A 88 -28.62 -1.05 17.72
C HIS A 88 -29.16 -1.30 19.14
N GLY A 89 -28.42 -0.91 20.17
CA GLY A 89 -28.88 -1.00 21.56
C GLY A 89 -30.13 -0.16 21.87
N LEU A 90 -30.38 0.91 21.13
CA LEU A 90 -31.54 1.80 21.32
C LEU A 90 -32.82 1.31 20.63
N ILE A 91 -32.68 0.62 19.49
CA ILE A 91 -33.82 0.21 18.63
C ILE A 91 -34.29 -1.22 18.88
N THR A 92 -33.48 -2.04 19.55
CA THR A 92 -33.72 -3.49 19.70
C THR A 92 -33.92 -3.91 21.16
N VAL A 93 -34.53 -3.03 21.96
CA VAL A 93 -34.96 -3.35 23.35
C VAL A 93 -35.81 -4.61 23.40
#